data_AF-A0A7V2CVZ4-F1
#
_entry.id   AF-A0A7V2CVZ4-F1
#
_cell.length_a   1.000
_cell.length_b   1.000
_cell.length_c   1.000
_cell.angle_alpha   90.00
_cell.angle_beta   90.00
_cell.angle_gamma   90.00
#
_symmetry.space_group_name_H-M   'P 1'
#
loop_
_entity.id
_entity.type
_entity.pdbx_description
1 polymer ?
#
loop_
_entity_poly.entity_id
_entity_poly.type
_entity_poly.pdbx_seq_one_letter_code
_entity_poly.pdbx_strand_id
1 'polypeptide(L)'
;MSGIDGESVALAMAAAFAVEGAPLTVERLPGGNINGTWLVRSPEGPFVLQQINHEVFREPDRVVANMRRVTAELAQRCRAEPRFARWRFPEVI
;
A
#
# COMPACT_ATOMS: atom_id res chain seq x y z
N MET A 1 -19.55 7.57 -23.47
CA MET A 1 -18.58 8.12 -22.49
C MET A 1 -17.66 6.99 -22.09
N SER A 2 -16.47 6.94 -22.69
CA SER A 2 -15.47 5.91 -22.39
C SER A 2 -15.08 6.03 -20.92
N GLY A 3 -15.42 5.02 -20.12
CA GLY A 3 -15.05 4.98 -18.71
C GLY A 3 -13.55 5.08 -18.55
N ILE A 4 -13.09 5.92 -17.63
CA ILE A 4 -11.69 5.92 -17.23
C ILE A 4 -11.44 4.53 -16.64
N ASP A 5 -10.55 3.78 -17.27
CA ASP A 5 -10.12 2.46 -16.85
C ASP A 5 -9.50 2.55 -15.44
N GLY A 6 -9.95 1.65 -14.54
CA GLY A 6 -9.50 1.67 -13.14
C GLY A 6 -7.99 1.43 -12.98
N GLU A 7 -7.34 0.87 -14.00
CA GLU A 7 -5.88 0.70 -14.06
C GLU A 7 -5.17 2.03 -14.34
N SER A 8 -5.63 2.85 -15.29
CA SER A 8 -5.06 4.20 -15.51
C SER A 8 -5.21 5.11 -14.30
N VAL A 9 -6.34 5.06 -13.59
CA VAL A 9 -6.49 5.83 -12.33
C VAL A 9 -5.48 5.34 -11.28
N ALA A 10 -5.35 4.03 -11.12
CA ALA A 10 -4.41 3.45 -10.15
C ALA A 10 -2.94 3.75 -10.53
N LEU A 11 -2.61 3.80 -11.82
CA LEU A 11 -1.29 4.20 -12.31
C LEU A 11 -0.99 5.67 -11.98
N ALA A 12 -1.96 6.56 -12.19
CA ALA A 12 -1.83 7.97 -11.81
C ALA A 12 -1.65 8.15 -10.29
N MET A 13 -2.41 7.38 -9.48
CA MET A 13 -2.24 7.36 -8.03
C MET A 13 -0.86 6.84 -7.63
N ALA A 14 -0.39 5.75 -8.23
CA ALA A 14 0.91 5.16 -7.93
C ALA A 14 2.07 6.13 -8.21
N ALA A 15 1.99 6.90 -9.28
CA ALA A 15 3.00 7.91 -9.63
C ALA A 15 3.13 9.05 -8.59
N ALA A 16 2.11 9.29 -7.76
CA ALA A 16 2.15 10.32 -6.72
C ALA A 16 3.03 9.94 -5.50
N PHE A 17 3.42 8.67 -5.36
CA PHE A 17 4.19 8.17 -4.20
C PHE A 17 5.72 8.28 -4.38
N ALA A 18 6.19 9.19 -5.25
CA ALA A 18 7.62 9.51 -5.44
C ALA A 18 8.52 8.30 -5.74
N VAL A 19 8.01 7.35 -6.51
CA VAL A 19 8.78 6.17 -6.95
C VAL A 19 9.69 6.58 -8.11
N GLU A 20 11.01 6.41 -7.99
CA GLU A 20 11.95 6.78 -9.04
C GLU A 20 11.93 5.79 -10.21
N GLY A 21 12.03 6.34 -11.42
CA GLY A 21 12.15 5.58 -12.66
C GLY A 21 10.81 5.15 -13.29
N ALA A 22 10.88 4.87 -14.59
CA ALA A 22 9.79 4.34 -15.40
C ALA A 22 10.25 3.05 -16.10
N PRO A 23 9.38 2.04 -16.30
CA PRO A 23 7.92 2.08 -16.21
C PRO A 23 7.33 1.47 -14.93
N LEU A 24 6.22 2.07 -14.46
CA LEU A 24 5.33 1.48 -13.45
C LEU A 24 4.28 0.59 -14.15
N THR A 25 4.04 -0.60 -13.62
CA THR A 25 2.85 -1.40 -13.98
C THR A 25 1.96 -1.61 -12.77
N VAL A 26 0.66 -1.66 -12.99
CA VAL A 26 -0.33 -1.81 -11.93
C VAL A 26 -1.27 -2.96 -12.28
N GLU A 27 -1.47 -3.86 -11.34
CA GLU A 27 -2.39 -4.99 -11.47
C GLU A 27 -3.35 -4.99 -10.29
N ARG A 28 -4.66 -5.14 -10.55
CA ARG A 28 -5.64 -5.24 -9.47
C ARG A 28 -5.44 -6.55 -8.70
N LEU A 29 -5.30 -6.48 -7.38
CA LEU A 29 -5.26 -7.67 -6.53
C LEU A 29 -6.69 -8.10 -6.18
N PRO A 30 -7.10 -9.34 -6.53
CA PRO A 30 -8.42 -9.86 -6.19
C PRO A 30 -8.52 -10.23 -4.69
N GLY A 31 -9.76 -10.36 -4.19
CA GLY A 31 -10.03 -10.85 -2.83
C GLY A 31 -10.14 -9.78 -1.74
N GLY A 32 -9.94 -8.50 -2.06
CA GLY A 32 -10.22 -7.37 -1.16
C GLY A 32 -11.68 -6.92 -1.23
N ASN A 33 -12.41 -7.01 -0.10
CA ASN A 33 -13.83 -6.61 -0.03
C ASN A 33 -14.06 -5.18 0.45
N ILE A 34 -13.02 -4.51 0.95
CA ILE A 34 -13.14 -3.18 1.58
C ILE A 34 -12.37 -2.15 0.77
N ASN A 35 -11.04 -2.25 0.75
CA ASN A 35 -10.16 -1.31 0.05
C ASN A 35 -9.96 -1.73 -1.41
N GLY A 36 -9.86 -0.75 -2.31
CA GLY A 36 -9.24 -0.97 -3.61
C GLY A 36 -7.78 -1.35 -3.40
N THR A 37 -7.32 -2.46 -3.97
CA THR A 37 -5.98 -2.99 -3.71
C THR A 37 -5.32 -3.37 -5.02
N TRP A 38 -4.10 -2.89 -5.26
CA TRP A 38 -3.33 -3.15 -6.47
C TRP A 38 -1.89 -3.51 -6.11
N LEU A 39 -1.28 -4.37 -6.92
CA LEU A 39 0.15 -4.60 -6.94
C LEU A 39 0.77 -3.64 -7.95
N VAL A 40 1.70 -2.81 -7.49
CA VAL A 40 2.50 -1.94 -8.35
C VAL A 40 3.88 -2.53 -8.49
N ARG A 41 4.39 -2.63 -9.73
CA ARG A 41 5.79 -2.99 -9.99
C ARG A 41 6.53 -1.73 -10.41
N SER A 42 7.64 -1.46 -9.75
CA SER A 42 8.51 -0.32 -10.03
C SER A 42 9.98 -0.75 -10.10
N PRO A 43 10.87 0.10 -10.66
CA PRO A 43 12.31 -0.15 -10.64
C PRO A 43 12.91 -0.30 -9.24
N GLU A 44 12.36 0.40 -8.23
CA GLU A 44 12.80 0.31 -6.83
C GLU A 44 12.30 -0.97 -6.12
N GLY A 45 11.30 -1.63 -6.70
CA GLY A 45 10.69 -2.84 -6.17
C GLY A 45 9.16 -2.81 -6.21
N PRO A 46 8.51 -3.96 -5.94
CA PRO A 46 7.06 -4.04 -5.89
C PRO A 46 6.51 -3.44 -4.59
N PHE A 47 5.36 -2.80 -4.67
CA PHE A 47 4.62 -2.33 -3.50
C PHE A 47 3.11 -2.52 -3.68
N VAL A 48 2.37 -2.48 -2.58
CA VAL A 48 0.90 -2.55 -2.60
C VAL A 48 0.33 -1.14 -2.52
N LEU A 49 -0.46 -0.76 -3.51
CA LEU A 49 -1.27 0.46 -3.48
C LEU A 49 -2.65 0.11 -2.93
N GLN A 50 -3.11 0.85 -1.92
CA GLN A 50 -4.47 0.72 -1.42
C GLN A 50 -5.22 2.04 -1.47
N GLN A 51 -6.40 2.02 -2.07
CA GLN A 51 -7.40 3.08 -1.96
C GLN A 51 -8.32 2.72 -0.80
N ILE A 52 -8.21 3.48 0.30
CA ILE A 52 -9.03 3.27 1.49
C ILE A 52 -10.49 3.58 1.16
N ASN A 53 -11.40 2.72 1.59
CA ASN A 53 -12.83 2.95 1.43
C ASN A 53 -13.35 3.93 2.49
N HIS A 54 -13.69 5.14 2.05
CA HIS A 54 -14.19 6.22 2.92
C HIS A 54 -15.61 5.98 3.48
N GLU A 55 -16.39 5.07 2.88
CA GLU A 55 -17.74 4.73 3.39
C GLU A 55 -17.65 3.85 4.64
N VAL A 56 -16.68 2.92 4.64
CA VAL A 56 -16.37 2.02 5.75
C VAL A 56 -15.50 2.73 6.79
N PHE A 57 -14.44 3.40 6.35
CA PHE A 57 -13.54 4.15 7.22
C PHE A 57 -13.77 5.65 7.05
N ARG A 58 -14.61 6.23 7.93
CA ARG A 58 -14.97 7.66 7.87
C ARG A 58 -13.82 8.61 8.17
N GLU A 59 -12.78 8.12 8.84
CA GLU A 59 -11.57 8.87 9.18
C GLU A 59 -10.31 8.11 8.69
N PRO A 60 -10.03 8.06 7.36
CA PRO A 60 -8.93 7.29 6.79
C PRO A 60 -7.56 7.66 7.34
N ASP A 61 -7.32 8.94 7.62
CA ASP A 61 -6.05 9.42 8.18
C ASP A 61 -5.74 8.76 9.53
N ARG A 62 -6.76 8.48 10.34
CA ARG A 62 -6.60 7.75 11.61
C ARG A 62 -6.29 6.28 11.39
N VAL A 63 -6.82 5.68 10.33
CA VAL A 63 -6.47 4.30 9.94
C VAL A 63 -5.00 4.23 9.54
N VAL A 64 -4.53 5.13 8.67
CA VAL A 64 -3.12 5.20 8.25
C VAL A 64 -2.21 5.47 9.45
N ALA A 65 -2.55 6.42 10.32
CA ALA A 65 -1.78 6.73 11.53
C ALA A 65 -1.67 5.51 12.47
N ASN A 66 -2.77 4.78 12.66
CA ASN A 66 -2.77 3.55 13.45
C ASN A 66 -1.90 2.46 12.80
N MET A 67 -2.01 2.28 11.49
CA MET A 67 -1.18 1.33 10.74
C MET A 67 0.31 1.65 10.93
N ARG A 68 0.72 2.91 10.73
CA ARG A 68 2.11 3.35 10.94
C ARG A 68 2.60 3.09 12.36
N ARG A 69 1.78 3.36 13.37
CA ARG A 69 2.14 3.11 14.77
C ARG A 69 2.36 1.63 15.02
N VAL A 70 1.43 0.78 14.59
CA VAL A 70 1.51 -0.68 14.80
C VAL A 70 2.71 -1.28 14.05
N THR A 71 2.93 -0.92 12.79
CA THR A 71 4.05 -1.46 12.01
C THR A 71 5.40 -1.00 12.54
N ALA A 72 5.52 0.26 12.99
CA ALA A 72 6.75 0.76 13.62
C ALA A 72 7.09 0.00 14.91
N GLU A 73 6.11 -0.18 15.80
CA GLU A 73 6.27 -0.94 17.05
C GLU A 73 6.67 -2.40 16.78
N LEU A 74 6.02 -3.06 15.82
CA LEU A 74 6.35 -4.43 15.46
C LEU A 74 7.75 -4.54 14.83
N ALA A 75 8.13 -3.61 13.96
CA ALA A 75 9.47 -3.58 13.37
C ALA A 75 10.55 -3.39 14.44
N GLN A 76 10.32 -2.55 15.46
CA GLN A 76 11.25 -2.38 16.58
C GLN A 76 11.39 -3.67 17.40
N ARG A 77 10.28 -4.31 17.76
CA ARG A 77 10.30 -5.58 18.52
C ARG A 77 11.01 -6.70 17.76
N CYS A 78 10.81 -6.78 16.46
CA CYS A 78 11.43 -7.83 15.65
C CYS A 78 12.94 -7.65 15.46
N ARG A 79 13.43 -6.40 15.52
CA ARG A 79 14.88 -6.13 15.60
C ARG A 79 15.46 -6.50 16.97
N ALA A 80 14.70 -6.32 18.05
CA ALA A 80 15.15 -6.60 19.41
C ALA A 80 15.10 -8.10 19.78
N GLU A 81 14.23 -8.88 19.13
CA GLU A 81 13.95 -10.27 19.50
C GLU A 81 14.25 -11.27 18.36
N PRO A 82 15.31 -12.09 18.46
CA PRO A 82 15.73 -13.02 17.39
C PRO A 82 14.64 -14.01 16.95
N ARG A 83 13.70 -14.37 17.84
CA ARG A 83 12.56 -15.24 17.51
C ARG A 83 11.66 -14.68 16.42
N PHE A 84 11.66 -13.36 16.24
CA PHE A 84 10.86 -12.67 15.24
C PHE A 84 11.66 -12.22 14.01
N ALA A 85 12.94 -12.55 13.92
CA ALA A 85 13.82 -12.11 12.82
C ALA A 85 13.33 -12.53 11.40
N ARG A 86 12.52 -13.59 11.31
CA ARG A 86 11.92 -14.02 10.03
C ARG A 86 10.72 -13.20 9.56
N TRP A 87 10.13 -12.39 10.45
CA TRP A 87 8.92 -11.62 10.14
C TRP A 87 9.31 -10.32 9.45
N ARG A 88 8.65 -10.02 8.33
CA ARG A 88 8.76 -8.74 7.65
C ARG A 88 7.44 -7.99 7.79
N PHE A 89 7.53 -6.72 8.16
CA PHE A 89 6.39 -5.83 8.26
C PHE A 89 6.47 -4.80 7.14
N PRO A 90 5.34 -4.43 6.52
CA PRO A 90 5.35 -3.40 5.52
C PRO A 90 5.68 -2.05 6.17
N GLU A 91 6.44 -1.24 5.44
CA GLU A 91 6.49 0.19 5.68
C GLU A 91 5.23 0.82 5.10
N VAL A 92 4.59 1.71 5.86
CA VAL A 92 3.34 2.39 5.47
C VAL A 92 3.68 3.85 5.25
N ILE A 93 3.71 4.25 3.97
CA ILE A 93 4.13 5.58 3.49
C ILE A 93 3.04 6.62 3.69
#